data_AF-A0A917G707-F1
#
_entry.id   AF-A0A917G707-F1
#
_cell.length_a   1.000
_cell.length_b   1.000
_cell.length_c   1.000
_cell.angle_alpha   90.00
_cell.angle_beta   90.00
_cell.angle_gamma   90.00
#
_symmetry.space_group_name_H-M   'P 1'
#
loop_
_entity.id
_entity.type
_entity.pdbx_description
1 polymer ?
#
loop_
_entity_poly.entity_id
_entity_poly.type
_entity_poly.pdbx_seq_one_letter_code
_entity_poly.pdbx_strand_id
1 'polypeptide(L)'
;MYQETKRINYIVLISLLCFNFIFITGVAIGIVALIASLWIVIASFIASPLALLSLIALDLQSFVWWEFIGSIVLFAIGIFLYPIAKKMTTLTAKAAILYIKMNQQAIYY
;
A
#
# COMPACT_ATOMS: atom_id res chain seq x y z
N MET A 1 -12.41 13.01 40.06
CA MET A 1 -12.37 12.57 38.65
C MET A 1 -12.06 11.07 38.67
N TYR A 2 -13.09 10.22 38.65
CA TYR A 2 -12.91 8.77 38.73
C TYR A 2 -12.24 8.30 37.44
N GLN A 3 -11.00 7.80 37.53
CA GLN A 3 -10.41 7.04 36.45
C GLN A 3 -11.08 5.66 36.46
N GLU A 4 -11.94 5.39 35.48
CA GLU A 4 -12.42 4.03 35.24
C GLU A 4 -11.21 3.13 34.99
N THR A 5 -11.00 2.18 35.90
CA THR A 5 -9.95 1.17 35.79
C THR A 5 -10.37 0.19 34.72
N LYS A 6 -10.05 0.50 33.45
CA LYS A 6 -10.25 -0.42 32.31
C LYS A 6 -9.64 -1.79 32.65
N ARG A 7 -10.47 -2.83 32.73
CA ARG A 7 -10.01 -4.19 32.99
C ARG A 7 -9.79 -4.89 31.66
N ILE A 8 -8.67 -5.60 31.56
CA ILE A 8 -8.32 -6.38 30.37
C ILE A 8 -9.02 -7.74 30.45
N ASN A 9 -9.79 -8.09 29.42
CA ASN A 9 -10.30 -9.43 29.26
C ASN A 9 -9.28 -10.32 28.52
N TYR A 10 -8.49 -11.07 29.28
CA TYR A 10 -7.42 -11.93 28.75
C TYR A 10 -7.91 -13.05 27.81
N ILE A 11 -9.13 -13.55 28.00
CA ILE A 11 -9.71 -14.60 27.13
C ILE A 11 -9.99 -14.01 25.74
N VAL A 12 -10.57 -12.81 25.69
CA VAL A 12 -10.84 -12.09 24.44
C VAL A 12 -9.53 -11.70 23.77
N LEU A 13 -8.53 -11.26 24.53
CA LEU A 13 -7.21 -10.92 24.01
C LEU A 13 -6.55 -12.11 23.31
N ILE A 14 -6.48 -13.28 23.95
CA ILE A 14 -5.87 -14.48 23.37
C ILE A 14 -6.64 -14.94 22.14
N SER A 15 -7.97 -14.93 22.20
CA SER A 15 -8.82 -15.33 21.08
C SER A 15 -8.63 -14.43 19.86
N LEU A 16 -8.58 -13.11 20.06
CA LEU A 16 -8.28 -12.15 18.99
C LEU A 16 -6.88 -12.34 18.43
N LEU A 17 -5.88 -12.62 19.26
CA LEU A 17 -4.50 -12.82 18.81
C LEU A 17 -4.40 -14.06 17.90
N CYS A 18 -4.98 -15.19 18.32
CA CYS A 18 -5.04 -16.41 17.52
C CYS A 18 -5.83 -16.21 16.23
N PHE A 19 -7.02 -15.60 16.29
CA PHE A 19 -7.82 -15.32 15.11
C PHE A 19 -7.08 -14.43 14.11
N ASN A 20 -6.41 -13.39 14.60
CA ASN A 20 -5.69 -12.45 13.74
C ASN A 20 -4.51 -13.11 13.06
N PHE A 21 -3.74 -13.89 13.81
CA PHE A 21 -2.59 -14.60 13.29
C PHE A 21 -2.97 -15.60 12.19
N ILE A 22 -4.07 -16.34 12.37
CA ILE A 22 -4.49 -17.38 11.42
C ILE A 22 -5.20 -16.79 10.20
N PHE A 23 -6.14 -15.86 10.42
CA PHE A 23 -7.05 -15.40 9.34
C PHE A 23 -6.73 -14.01 8.82
N ILE A 24 -6.41 -13.07 9.71
CA ILE A 24 -6.26 -11.65 9.32
C ILE A 24 -4.89 -11.36 8.73
N THR A 25 -3.82 -11.99 9.23
CA THR A 25 -2.46 -11.72 8.78
C THR A 25 -2.27 -12.02 7.29
N GLY A 26 -2.78 -13.14 6.79
CA GLY A 26 -2.69 -13.49 5.36
C GLY A 26 -3.39 -12.46 4.46
N VAL A 27 -4.62 -12.08 4.83
CA VAL A 27 -5.39 -11.07 4.09
C VAL A 27 -4.70 -9.70 4.16
N ALA A 28 -4.21 -9.31 5.33
CA ALA A 28 -3.51 -8.04 5.53
C ALA A 28 -2.22 -7.97 4.69
N ILE A 29 -1.41 -9.03 4.70
CA ILE A 29 -0.20 -9.12 3.87
C ILE A 29 -0.56 -9.03 2.39
N GLY A 30 -1.59 -9.75 1.95
CA GLY A 30 -2.04 -9.71 0.55
C GLY A 30 -2.44 -8.31 0.11
N ILE A 31 -3.23 -7.60 0.92
CA ILE A 31 -3.64 -6.22 0.63
C ILE A 31 -2.44 -5.28 0.59
N VAL A 32 -1.52 -5.38 1.56
CA VAL A 32 -0.31 -4.55 1.60
C VAL A 32 0.58 -4.82 0.40
N ALA A 33 0.77 -6.08 0.02
CA ALA A 33 1.56 -6.47 -1.15
C ALA A 33 0.97 -5.92 -2.45
N LEU A 34 -0.36 -5.98 -2.61
CA LEU A 34 -1.04 -5.39 -3.77
C LEU A 34 -0.84 -3.87 -3.84
N ILE A 35 -1.01 -3.16 -2.73
CA ILE A 35 -0.80 -1.71 -2.69
C ILE A 35 0.67 -1.36 -2.97
N ALA A 36 1.62 -2.12 -2.41
CA ALA A 36 3.04 -1.94 -2.67
C ALA A 36 3.37 -2.16 -4.15
N SER A 37 2.85 -3.22 -4.76
CA SER A 37 3.04 -3.49 -6.19
C SER A 37 2.49 -2.36 -7.07
N LEU A 38 1.32 -1.81 -6.72
CA LEU A 38 0.74 -0.68 -7.44
C LEU A 38 1.65 0.56 -7.37
N TRP A 39 2.20 0.86 -6.20
CA TRP A 39 3.16 1.96 -6.03
C TRP A 39 4.45 1.75 -6.83
N ILE A 40 4.98 0.53 -6.85
CA ILE A 40 6.17 0.18 -7.65
C ILE A 40 5.89 0.41 -9.13
N VAL A 41 4.75 -0.09 -9.65
CA VAL A 41 4.36 0.11 -11.06
C VAL A 41 4.23 1.60 -11.39
N ILE A 42 3.58 2.38 -10.54
CA ILE A 42 3.44 3.83 -10.72
C ILE A 42 4.81 4.51 -10.76
N ALA A 43 5.70 4.18 -9.81
CA ALA A 43 7.04 4.74 -9.76
C ALA A 43 7.85 4.39 -11.02
N SER A 44 7.79 3.13 -11.48
CA SER A 44 8.44 2.69 -12.71
C SER A 44 7.88 3.41 -13.94
N PHE A 45 6.58 3.65 -14.01
CA PHE A 45 5.94 4.36 -15.11
C PHE A 45 6.33 5.83 -15.13
N ILE A 46 6.34 6.50 -13.98
CA ILE A 46 6.80 7.88 -13.85
C ILE A 46 8.30 8.00 -14.15
N ALA A 47 9.10 6.99 -13.78
CA ALA A 47 10.53 6.97 -14.08
C ALA A 47 10.85 6.57 -15.53
N SER A 48 9.88 6.07 -16.31
CA SER A 48 10.11 5.52 -17.65
C SER A 48 10.83 6.47 -18.62
N PRO A 49 10.44 7.77 -18.74
CA PRO A 49 11.15 8.69 -19.62
C PRO A 49 12.60 8.93 -19.17
N LEU A 50 12.83 9.03 -17.85
CA LEU A 50 14.17 9.22 -17.29
C LEU A 50 15.03 7.98 -17.54
N ALA A 51 14.47 6.78 -17.40
CA ALA A 51 15.15 5.53 -17.68
C ALA A 51 15.56 5.46 -19.16
N LEU A 52 14.66 5.79 -20.09
CA LEU A 52 14.97 5.80 -21.52
C LEU A 52 16.10 6.80 -21.84
N LEU A 53 16.02 8.04 -21.32
CA LEU A 53 17.06 9.04 -21.53
C LEU A 53 18.41 8.60 -20.96
N SER A 54 18.43 7.93 -19.80
CA SER A 54 19.67 7.41 -19.23
C SER A 54 20.32 6.32 -20.09
N LEU A 55 19.54 5.45 -20.71
CA LEU A 55 20.06 4.40 -21.58
C LEU A 55 20.66 4.97 -22.88
N ILE A 56 20.01 5.99 -23.45
CA ILE A 56 20.53 6.70 -24.63
C ILE A 56 21.81 7.48 -24.28
N ALA A 57 21.84 8.17 -23.13
CA ALA A 57 22.99 8.97 -22.72
C ALA A 57 24.25 8.13 -22.44
N LEU A 58 24.06 6.87 -22.03
CA LEU A 58 25.14 5.91 -21.79
C LEU A 58 25.55 5.12 -23.04
N ASP A 59 24.96 5.44 -24.20
CA ASP A 59 25.15 4.73 -25.47
C ASP A 59 24.84 3.21 -25.38
N LEU A 60 23.97 2.84 -24.43
CA LEU A 60 23.52 1.45 -24.23
C LEU A 60 22.38 1.08 -25.19
N GLN A 61 21.68 2.08 -25.73
CA GLN A 61 20.54 1.91 -26.62
C GLN A 61 20.44 3.07 -27.60
N SER A 62 20.21 2.76 -28.88
CA SER A 62 19.95 3.77 -29.91
C SER A 62 18.58 4.40 -29.75
N PHE A 63 18.45 5.67 -30.13
CA PHE A 63 17.17 6.37 -30.06
C PHE A 63 16.15 5.81 -31.06
N VAL A 64 14.99 5.40 -30.54
CA VAL A 64 13.85 4.93 -31.34
C VAL A 64 12.60 5.73 -30.96
N TRP A 65 11.95 6.33 -31.97
CA TRP A 65 10.76 7.18 -31.78
C TRP A 65 9.62 6.46 -31.05
N TRP A 66 9.41 5.17 -31.33
CA TRP A 66 8.34 4.41 -30.67
C TRP A 66 8.55 4.18 -29.18
N GLU A 67 9.78 3.96 -28.76
CA GLU A 67 10.12 3.77 -27.35
C GLU A 67 9.97 5.08 -26.59
N PHE A 68 10.35 6.19 -27.22
CA PHE A 68 10.15 7.53 -26.66
C PHE A 68 8.68 7.85 -26.43
N ILE A 69 7.83 7.65 -27.44
CA ILE A 69 6.38 7.86 -27.32
C ILE A 69 5.78 6.92 -26.27
N GLY A 70 6.18 5.64 -26.26
CA GLY A 70 5.75 4.68 -25.24
C GLY A 70 6.11 5.13 -23.81
N SER A 71 7.31 5.67 -23.60
CA SER A 71 7.75 6.16 -22.29
C SER A 71 6.91 7.36 -21.80
N ILE A 72 6.52 8.28 -22.71
CA ILE A 72 5.65 9.41 -22.39
C ILE A 72 4.24 8.93 -22.03
N VAL A 73 3.72 7.95 -22.77
CA VAL A 73 2.40 7.37 -22.47
C VAL A 73 2.40 6.69 -21.11
N LEU A 74 3.42 5.88 -20.81
CA LEU A 74 3.58 5.25 -19.49
C LEU A 74 3.67 6.29 -18.38
N PHE A 75 4.45 7.36 -18.59
CA PHE A 75 4.55 8.48 -17.65
C PHE A 75 3.19 9.12 -17.35
N ALA A 76 2.40 9.41 -18.39
CA ALA A 76 1.07 9.98 -18.23
C ALA A 76 0.13 9.04 -17.46
N ILE A 77 0.18 7.73 -17.75
CA ILE A 77 -0.58 6.71 -17.03
C ILE A 77 -0.15 6.67 -15.55
N GLY A 78 1.15 6.71 -15.27
CA GLY A 78 1.69 6.73 -13.90
C GLY A 78 1.17 7.92 -13.10
N ILE A 79 1.17 9.12 -13.68
CA ILE A 79 0.60 10.33 -13.05
C ILE A 79 -0.89 10.16 -12.78
N PHE A 80 -1.65 9.61 -13.73
CA PHE A 80 -3.09 9.42 -13.58
C PHE A 80 -3.45 8.37 -12.52
N LEU A 81 -2.62 7.33 -12.37
CA LEU A 81 -2.80 6.28 -11.37
C LEU A 81 -2.40 6.71 -9.96
N TYR A 82 -1.51 7.70 -9.81
CA TYR A 82 -1.07 8.22 -8.51
C TYR A 82 -2.23 8.56 -7.52
N PRO A 83 -3.24 9.38 -7.88
CA PRO A 83 -4.35 9.69 -6.98
C PRO A 83 -5.17 8.46 -6.59
N ILE A 84 -5.29 7.48 -7.50
CA ILE A 84 -6.01 6.23 -7.24
C ILE A 84 -5.26 5.41 -6.20
N ALA A 85 -3.95 5.21 -6.37
CA ALA A 85 -3.12 4.49 -5.41
C ALA A 85 -3.10 5.17 -4.04
N LYS A 86 -3.02 6.50 -3.99
CA LYS A 86 -3.12 7.27 -2.75
C LYS A 86 -4.46 7.05 -2.05
N LYS A 87 -5.57 7.06 -2.80
CA LYS A 87 -6.91 6.80 -2.26
C LYS A 87 -7.02 5.38 -1.70
N MET A 88 -6.57 4.36 -2.44
CA MET A 88 -6.58 2.97 -1.97
C MET A 88 -5.74 2.78 -0.70
N THR A 89 -4.53 3.34 -0.67
CA THR A 89 -3.66 3.31 0.51
C THR A 89 -4.34 3.93 1.73
N THR A 90 -4.98 5.09 1.54
CA THR A 90 -5.67 5.81 2.62
C THR A 90 -6.88 5.04 3.13
N LEU A 91 -7.66 4.43 2.23
CA LEU A 91 -8.82 3.60 2.60
C LEU A 91 -8.38 2.38 3.40
N THR A 92 -7.34 1.68 2.96
CA THR A 92 -6.77 0.53 3.69
C THR A 92 -6.26 0.93 5.07
N ALA A 93 -5.54 2.05 5.17
CA ALA A 93 -5.08 2.56 6.46
C ALA A 93 -6.25 2.89 7.41
N LYS A 94 -7.32 3.54 6.91
CA LYS A 94 -8.53 3.82 7.69
C LYS A 94 -9.22 2.54 8.15
N ALA A 95 -9.34 1.54 7.28
CA ALA A 95 -9.91 0.25 7.63
C ALA A 95 -9.09 -0.47 8.72
N ALA A 96 -7.75 -0.45 8.62
CA ALA A 96 -6.87 -1.03 9.62
C ALA A 96 -6.98 -0.31 10.98
N ILE A 97 -7.05 1.02 10.99
CA ILE A 97 -7.25 1.80 12.23
C ILE A 97 -8.60 1.47 12.88
N LEU A 98 -9.68 1.44 12.09
CA LEU A 98 -11.02 1.10 12.57
C LEU A 98 -11.03 -0.31 13.18
N TYR A 99 -10.40 -1.26 12.49
CA TYR A 99 -10.26 -2.63 12.94
C TYR A 99 -9.51 -2.74 14.28
N ILE A 100 -8.38 -2.05 14.43
CA ILE A 100 -7.63 -2.02 15.69
C ILE A 100 -8.48 -1.39 16.81
N LYS A 101 -9.21 -0.31 16.51
CA LYS A 101 -10.08 0.36 17.49
C LYS A 101 -11.20 -0.58 17.96
N MET A 102 -11.80 -1.35 17.06
CA MET A 102 -12.82 -2.35 17.43
C MET A 102 -12.24 -3.45 18.31
N ASN A 103 -11.04 -3.95 17.99
CA ASN A 103 -10.35 -4.94 18.82
C ASN A 103 -10.03 -4.38 20.22
N GLN A 104 -9.58 -3.13 20.31
CA GLN A 104 -9.32 -2.47 21.59
C GLN A 104 -10.59 -2.32 22.44
N GLN A 105 -11.71 -1.91 21.83
CA GLN A 105 -13.00 -1.82 22.52
C GLN A 105 -13.50 -3.18 23.02
N ALA A 106 -13.17 -4.27 22.34
CA ALA A 106 -13.51 -5.62 22.79
C ALA A 106 -12.61 -6.12 23.95
N ILE A 107 -11.35 -5.70 23.98
CA ILE A 107 -10.36 -6.14 25.00
C ILE A 107 -10.54 -5.39 26.32
N TYR A 108 -10.80 -4.08 26.24
CA TYR A 108 -10.94 -3.21 27.41
C TYR A 108 -12.41 -3.00 27.72
N TYR A 109 -12.86 -3.51 28.87
CA TYR A 109 -14.19 -3.23 29.45
C TYR A 109 -14.05 -2.40 30.73
#